data_AF-A0A7X7S8Q0-F1
#
_entry.id   AF-A0A7X7S8Q0-F1
#
_cell.length_a   1.000
_cell.length_b   1.000
_cell.length_c   1.000
_cell.angle_alpha   90.00
_cell.angle_beta   90.00
_cell.angle_gamma   90.00
#
_symmetry.space_group_name_H-M   'P 1'
#
loop_
_entity.id
_entity.type
_entity.pdbx_description
1 polymer ?
#
loop_
_entity_poly.entity_id
_entity_poly.type
_entity_poly.pdbx_seq_one_letter_code
_entity_poly.pdbx_strand_id
1 'polypeptide(L)'
;MSFLLGAFAAIILILYFWYFIKIIKGTPRDFETELLRTFTTWIIDNREKSQRDCWIMVAITIFFEAVYFSLVVFIINNPVMLVFTGCLVGFELIHIFRVGIGLSRFFKGDIKVKHIFNWKIERTSALLFFTHALLVIIDLAFL
;
A
#
# COMPACT_ATOMS: atom_id res chain seq x y z
N MET A 1 10.08 1.52 21.24
CA MET A 1 9.14 0.88 20.29
C MET A 1 8.10 1.88 19.78
N SER A 2 7.50 2.70 20.64
CA SER A 2 6.56 3.77 20.22
C SER A 2 7.16 4.78 19.24
N PHE A 3 8.42 5.19 19.43
CA PHE A 3 9.13 6.05 18.48
C PHE A 3 9.25 5.41 17.08
N LEU A 4 9.54 4.11 17.01
CA LEU A 4 9.66 3.39 15.75
C LEU A 4 8.31 3.32 15.03
N LEU A 5 7.23 3.01 15.77
CA LEU A 5 5.87 3.03 15.22
C LEU A 5 5.48 4.42 14.72
N GLY A 6 5.80 5.47 15.48
CA GLY A 6 5.57 6.86 15.08
C GLY A 6 6.32 7.23 13.80
N ALA A 7 7.59 6.80 13.67
CA ALA A 7 8.37 7.02 12.46
C ALA A 7 7.77 6.31 11.24
N PHE A 8 7.35 5.04 11.39
CA PHE A 8 6.66 4.31 10.33
C PHE A 8 5.36 4.99 9.91
N ALA A 9 4.52 5.37 10.87
CA ALA A 9 3.27 6.07 10.58
C ALA A 9 3.51 7.42 9.87
N ALA A 10 4.52 8.18 10.28
CA ALA A 10 4.88 9.45 9.64
C ALA A 10 5.35 9.24 8.20
N ILE A 11 6.19 8.22 7.94
CA ILE A 11 6.64 7.87 6.59
C ILE A 11 5.44 7.49 5.71
N ILE A 12 4.54 6.65 6.21
CA ILE A 12 3.31 6.27 5.49
C ILE A 12 2.49 7.53 5.16
N LEU A 13 2.26 8.42 6.13
CA LEU A 13 1.54 9.66 5.85
C LEU A 13 2.20 10.48 4.74
N ILE A 14 3.52 10.68 4.78
CA ILE A 14 4.24 11.47 3.78
C ILE A 14 4.13 10.83 2.39
N LEU A 15 4.35 9.51 2.29
CA LEU A 15 4.29 8.78 1.02
C LEU A 15 2.89 8.83 0.40
N TYR A 16 1.85 8.67 1.22
CA TYR A 16 0.47 8.65 0.74
C TYR A 16 -0.19 10.03 0.64
N PHE A 17 0.39 11.08 1.24
CA PHE A 17 -0.22 12.41 1.31
C PHE A 17 -0.65 12.95 -0.06
N TRP A 18 0.26 12.94 -1.04
CA TRP A 18 -0.04 13.46 -2.37
C TRP A 18 -1.15 12.68 -3.08
N TYR A 19 -1.14 11.34 -2.94
CA TYR A 19 -2.14 10.50 -3.55
C TYR A 19 -3.51 10.67 -2.86
N PHE A 20 -3.52 10.73 -1.53
CA PHE A 20 -4.69 11.01 -0.71
C PHE A 20 -5.39 12.32 -1.11
N ILE A 21 -4.62 13.41 -1.27
CA ILE A 21 -5.16 14.70 -1.73
C ILE A 21 -5.82 14.59 -3.11
N LYS A 22 -5.20 13.86 -4.05
CA LYS A 22 -5.78 13.66 -5.38
C LYS A 22 -7.04 12.81 -5.35
N ILE A 23 -7.11 11.81 -4.47
CA ILE A 23 -8.31 10.99 -4.28
C ILE A 23 -9.46 11.86 -3.75
N ILE A 24 -9.22 12.66 -2.71
CA ILE A 24 -10.25 13.54 -2.14
C ILE A 24 -10.72 14.60 -3.13
N LYS A 25 -9.81 15.17 -3.92
CA LYS A 25 -10.15 16.15 -4.97
C LYS A 25 -10.90 15.55 -6.16
N GLY A 26 -11.10 14.23 -6.20
CA GLY A 26 -11.81 13.55 -7.29
C GLY A 26 -11.00 13.45 -8.59
N THR A 27 -9.72 13.82 -8.57
CA THR A 27 -8.81 13.81 -9.74
C THR A 27 -7.63 12.82 -9.60
N PRO A 28 -7.82 11.56 -9.13
CA PRO A 28 -6.71 10.63 -8.97
C PRO A 28 -6.20 10.06 -10.31
N ARG A 29 -7.02 10.12 -11.37
CA ARG A 29 -6.76 9.46 -12.66
C ARG A 29 -5.48 9.92 -13.36
N ASP A 30 -5.15 11.21 -13.26
CA ASP A 30 -3.95 11.75 -13.92
C ASP A 30 -2.68 11.17 -13.29
N PHE A 31 -2.68 11.04 -11.96
CA PHE A 31 -1.58 10.42 -11.24
C PHE A 31 -1.48 8.92 -11.51
N GLU A 32 -2.59 8.20 -11.51
CA GLU A 32 -2.64 6.77 -11.82
C GLU A 32 -2.17 6.46 -13.23
N THR A 33 -2.55 7.30 -14.19
CA THR A 33 -2.14 7.16 -15.59
C THR A 33 -0.64 7.38 -15.73
N GLU A 34 -0.09 8.39 -15.04
CA GLU A 34 1.35 8.64 -15.04
C GLU A 34 2.11 7.50 -14.36
N LEU A 35 1.64 7.04 -13.19
CA LEU A 35 2.22 5.90 -12.48
C LEU A 35 2.27 4.65 -13.38
N LEU A 36 1.16 4.35 -14.05
CA LEU A 36 1.06 3.22 -14.96
C LEU A 36 1.99 3.35 -16.16
N ARG A 37 2.11 4.56 -16.72
CA ARG A 37 3.01 4.87 -17.83
C ARG A 37 4.46 4.65 -17.42
N THR A 38 4.89 5.24 -16.31
CA THR A 38 6.26 5.09 -15.78
C THR A 38 6.57 3.62 -15.49
N PHE A 39 5.64 2.90 -14.85
CA PHE A 39 5.78 1.49 -14.56
C PHE A 39 5.90 0.64 -15.84
N THR A 40 5.08 0.93 -16.86
CA THR A 40 5.14 0.24 -18.15
C THR A 40 6.48 0.47 -18.84
N THR A 41 6.95 1.72 -18.88
CA THR A 41 8.26 2.06 -19.45
C THR A 41 9.38 1.31 -18.73
N TRP A 42 9.39 1.32 -17.40
CA TRP A 42 10.40 0.63 -16.61
C TRP A 42 10.43 -0.89 -16.86
N ILE A 43 9.27 -1.54 -17.00
CA ILE A 43 9.18 -2.96 -17.36
C ILE A 43 9.80 -3.21 -18.75
N ILE A 44 9.47 -2.37 -19.73
CA ILE A 44 9.96 -2.51 -21.10
C ILE A 44 11.49 -2.37 -21.14
N ASP A 45 12.05 -1.43 -20.37
CA ASP A 45 13.48 -1.16 -20.33
C ASP A 45 14.27 -2.27 -19.61
N ASN A 46 13.68 -2.94 -18.62
CA ASN A 46 14.38 -3.91 -17.76
C ASN A 46 14.02 -5.38 -18.02
N ARG A 47 13.05 -5.65 -18.92
CA ARG A 47 12.58 -6.97 -19.39
C ARG A 47 12.68 -8.10 -18.34
N GLU A 48 13.67 -8.99 -18.46
CA GLU A 48 13.79 -10.19 -17.62
C GLU A 48 14.02 -9.88 -16.13
N LYS A 49 14.73 -8.79 -15.81
CA LYS A 49 14.93 -8.37 -14.42
C LYS A 49 13.64 -7.84 -13.79
N SER A 50 12.74 -7.26 -14.60
CA SER A 50 11.51 -6.64 -14.11
C SER A 50 10.60 -7.64 -13.38
N GLN A 51 10.56 -8.91 -13.80
CA GLN A 51 9.76 -9.93 -13.12
C GLN A 51 10.24 -10.18 -11.70
N ARG A 52 11.54 -10.46 -11.54
CA ARG A 52 12.13 -10.70 -10.22
C ARG A 52 11.98 -9.47 -9.34
N ASP A 53 12.27 -8.30 -9.88
CA ASP A 53 12.23 -7.04 -9.13
C ASP A 53 10.80 -6.70 -8.69
N CYS A 54 9.76 -6.95 -9.50
CA CYS A 54 8.36 -6.83 -9.07
C CYS A 54 8.01 -7.77 -7.92
N TRP A 55 8.44 -9.03 -7.97
CA TRP A 55 8.20 -9.97 -6.86
C TRP A 55 8.95 -9.58 -5.59
N ILE A 56 10.17 -9.04 -5.73
CA ILE A 56 10.93 -8.47 -4.61
C ILE A 56 10.17 -7.27 -4.02
N MET A 57 9.64 -6.37 -4.84
CA MET A 57 8.83 -5.23 -4.36
C MET A 57 7.62 -5.72 -3.57
N VAL A 58 6.87 -6.71 -4.08
CA VAL A 58 5.74 -7.30 -3.35
C VAL A 58 6.18 -7.91 -2.02
N ALA A 59 7.29 -8.66 -1.99
CA ALA A 59 7.82 -9.24 -0.76
C ALA A 59 8.24 -8.18 0.26
N ILE A 60 8.89 -7.10 -0.20
CA ILE A 60 9.27 -5.95 0.63
C ILE A 60 8.04 -5.25 1.20
N THR A 61 7.00 -5.05 0.38
CA THR A 61 5.73 -4.47 0.84
C THR A 61 5.09 -5.31 1.94
N ILE A 62 4.95 -6.62 1.72
CA ILE A 62 4.41 -7.56 2.73
C ILE A 62 5.23 -7.48 4.02
N PHE A 63 6.56 -7.44 3.92
CA PHE A 63 7.44 -7.35 5.08
C PHE A 63 7.19 -6.06 5.88
N PHE A 64 7.15 -4.90 5.21
CA PHE A 64 6.92 -3.63 5.88
C PHE A 64 5.53 -3.52 6.50
N GLU A 65 4.51 -4.04 5.82
CA GLU A 65 3.14 -4.09 6.36
C GLU A 65 3.06 -4.99 7.59
N ALA A 66 3.66 -6.19 7.54
CA ALA A 66 3.68 -7.11 8.66
C ALA A 66 4.39 -6.49 9.88
N VAL A 67 5.52 -5.82 9.68
CA VAL A 67 6.24 -5.10 10.73
C VAL A 67 5.38 -3.97 11.30
N TYR A 68 4.78 -3.15 10.45
CA TYR A 68 3.92 -2.04 10.87
C TYR A 68 2.72 -2.50 11.70
N PHE A 69 1.95 -3.48 11.21
CA PHE A 69 0.78 -3.98 11.93
C PHE A 69 1.15 -4.71 13.22
N SER A 70 2.26 -5.45 13.24
CA SER A 70 2.77 -6.06 14.48
C SER A 70 3.07 -4.98 15.51
N LEU A 71 3.77 -3.90 15.13
CA LEU A 71 4.06 -2.79 16.03
C LEU A 71 2.79 -2.15 16.58
N VAL A 72 1.77 -1.95 15.74
CA VAL A 72 0.47 -1.40 16.17
C VAL A 72 -0.18 -2.29 17.24
N VAL A 73 -0.28 -3.59 16.98
CA VAL A 73 -0.92 -4.55 17.90
C VAL A 73 -0.18 -4.66 19.24
N PHE A 74 1.15 -4.54 19.24
CA PHE A 74 1.94 -4.63 20.48
C PHE A 74 2.01 -3.33 21.28
N ILE A 75 1.81 -2.17 20.68
CA ILE A 75 2.02 -0.86 21.33
C ILE A 75 0.69 -0.19 21.68
N ILE A 76 -0.32 -0.29 20.81
CA ILE A 76 -1.59 0.41 20.97
C ILE A 76 -2.56 -0.44 21.79
N ASN A 77 -3.05 0.11 22.91
CA ASN A 77 -4.01 -0.55 23.80
C ASN A 77 -5.47 -0.16 23.52
N ASN A 78 -5.71 0.63 22.48
CA ASN A 78 -7.04 1.10 22.11
C ASN A 78 -7.81 0.02 21.34
N PRO A 79 -8.92 -0.54 21.88
CA PRO A 79 -9.63 -1.65 21.25
C PRO A 79 -10.25 -1.28 19.90
N VAL A 80 -10.65 -0.03 19.72
CA VAL A 80 -11.19 0.45 18.44
C VAL A 80 -10.10 0.44 17.37
N MET A 81 -8.90 0.88 17.72
CA MET A 81 -7.75 0.84 16.82
C MET A 81 -7.37 -0.59 16.46
N LEU A 82 -7.32 -1.51 17.42
CA LEU A 82 -6.98 -2.91 17.15
C LEU A 82 -7.98 -3.59 16.20
N VAL A 83 -9.28 -3.35 16.37
CA VAL A 83 -10.31 -3.84 15.45
C VAL A 83 -10.11 -3.24 14.05
N PHE A 84 -9.85 -1.93 13.97
CA PHE A 84 -9.60 -1.27 12.70
C PHE A 84 -8.35 -1.81 11.99
N THR A 85 -7.26 -2.04 12.73
CA THR A 85 -6.04 -2.69 12.24
C THR A 85 -6.34 -4.09 11.71
N GLY A 86 -7.10 -4.91 12.45
CA GLY A 86 -7.48 -6.26 12.00
C GLY A 86 -8.26 -6.25 10.68
N CYS A 87 -9.22 -5.34 10.53
CA CYS A 87 -9.95 -5.15 9.27
C CYS A 87 -9.01 -4.74 8.12
N LEU A 88 -8.05 -3.85 8.40
CA LEU A 88 -7.10 -3.35 7.40
C LEU A 88 -6.13 -4.45 6.96
N VAL A 89 -5.62 -5.26 7.89
CA VAL A 89 -4.83 -6.46 7.58
C VAL A 89 -5.61 -7.40 6.65
N GLY A 90 -6.88 -7.68 6.98
CA GLY A 90 -7.73 -8.55 6.14
C GLY A 90 -7.93 -7.98 4.73
N PHE A 91 -8.13 -6.67 4.62
CA PHE A 91 -8.25 -5.99 3.33
C PHE A 91 -6.95 -6.07 2.52
N GLU A 92 -5.79 -5.81 3.14
CA GLU A 92 -4.49 -5.82 2.47
C GLU A 92 -4.07 -7.23 2.01
N LEU A 93 -4.43 -8.28 2.76
CA LEU A 93 -4.24 -9.66 2.29
C LEU A 93 -4.98 -9.93 0.98
N ILE A 94 -6.22 -9.47 0.86
CA ILE A 94 -7.01 -9.61 -0.37
C ILE A 94 -6.39 -8.76 -1.49
N HIS A 95 -5.94 -7.57 -1.17
CA HIS A 95 -5.30 -6.64 -2.10
C HIS A 95 -4.01 -7.23 -2.70
N ILE A 96 -3.06 -7.65 -1.85
CA ILE A 96 -1.80 -8.27 -2.24
C ILE A 96 -2.03 -9.53 -3.05
N PHE A 97 -3.00 -10.36 -2.66
CA PHE A 97 -3.36 -11.56 -3.41
C PHE A 97 -3.81 -11.23 -4.84
N ARG A 98 -4.64 -10.19 -5.00
CA ARG A 98 -5.10 -9.73 -6.33
C ARG A 98 -3.96 -9.16 -7.16
N VAL A 99 -3.08 -8.36 -6.57
CA VAL A 99 -1.88 -7.82 -7.25
C VAL A 99 -0.94 -8.96 -7.66
N GLY A 100 -0.72 -9.95 -6.79
CA GLY A 100 0.11 -11.13 -7.09
C GLY A 100 -0.45 -11.96 -8.25
N ILE A 101 -1.76 -12.20 -8.29
CA ILE A 101 -2.41 -12.85 -9.44
C ILE A 101 -2.26 -11.99 -10.70
N GLY A 102 -2.48 -10.68 -10.60
CA GLY A 102 -2.33 -9.73 -11.71
C GLY A 102 -0.93 -9.77 -12.30
N LEU A 103 0.10 -9.69 -11.46
CA LEU A 103 1.50 -9.78 -11.86
C LEU A 103 1.82 -11.14 -12.50
N SER A 104 1.39 -12.25 -11.89
CA SER A 104 1.61 -13.59 -12.44
C SER A 104 1.00 -13.74 -13.85
N ARG A 105 -0.24 -13.30 -14.04
CA ARG A 105 -0.93 -13.32 -15.34
C ARG A 105 -0.28 -12.39 -16.35
N PHE A 106 0.19 -11.22 -15.92
CA PHE A 106 0.90 -10.28 -16.79
C PHE A 106 2.21 -10.88 -17.32
N PHE A 107 3.04 -11.45 -16.46
CA PHE A 107 4.31 -12.06 -16.89
C PHE A 107 4.12 -13.33 -17.73
N LYS A 108 2.97 -14.00 -17.62
CA LYS A 108 2.57 -15.08 -18.54
C LYS A 108 2.07 -14.59 -19.91
N GLY A 109 1.80 -13.29 -20.06
CA GLY A 109 1.26 -12.68 -21.27
C GLY A 109 -0.27 -12.69 -21.36
N ASP A 110 -0.98 -13.12 -20.31
CA ASP A 110 -2.45 -13.26 -20.33
C ASP A 110 -3.19 -11.92 -20.28
N ILE A 111 -2.57 -10.88 -19.70
CA ILE A 111 -3.19 -9.57 -19.49
C ILE A 111 -2.21 -8.44 -19.80
N LYS A 112 -2.75 -7.25 -20.06
CA LYS A 112 -1.97 -6.00 -20.22
C LYS A 112 -1.66 -5.36 -18.86
N VAL A 113 -0.60 -4.54 -18.78
CA VAL A 113 -0.16 -3.84 -17.56
C VAL A 113 -1.30 -3.10 -16.85
N LYS A 114 -2.19 -2.45 -17.61
CA LYS A 114 -3.36 -1.73 -17.07
C LYS A 114 -4.36 -2.58 -16.26
N HIS A 115 -4.26 -3.90 -16.36
CA HIS A 115 -5.12 -4.86 -15.66
C HIS A 115 -4.46 -5.51 -14.45
N ILE A 116 -3.18 -5.19 -14.18
CA ILE A 116 -2.49 -5.65 -12.96
C ILE A 116 -3.12 -4.97 -11.74
N PHE A 117 -3.32 -3.66 -11.83
CA PHE A 117 -3.83 -2.85 -10.73
C PHE A 117 -5.34 -2.63 -10.87
N ASN A 118 -6.06 -2.87 -9.78
CA ASN A 118 -7.45 -2.46 -9.68
C ASN A 118 -7.51 -1.12 -8.95
N TRP A 119 -7.53 -0.02 -9.71
CA TRP A 119 -7.48 1.34 -9.16
C TRP A 119 -8.52 1.64 -8.09
N LYS A 120 -9.69 0.99 -8.10
CA LYS A 120 -10.67 1.16 -7.01
C LYS A 120 -10.12 0.64 -5.69
N ILE A 121 -9.47 -0.53 -5.71
CA ILE A 121 -8.86 -1.16 -4.53
C ILE A 121 -7.63 -0.37 -4.10
N GLU A 122 -6.76 0.03 -5.04
CA GLU A 122 -5.57 0.84 -4.75
C GLU A 122 -5.93 2.15 -4.05
N ARG A 123 -6.99 2.84 -4.51
CA ARG A 123 -7.49 4.06 -3.86
C ARG A 123 -8.00 3.77 -2.45
N THR A 124 -8.78 2.70 -2.27
CA THR A 124 -9.29 2.32 -0.95
C THR A 124 -8.15 1.95 0.00
N SER A 125 -7.16 1.19 -0.47
CA SER A 125 -5.93 0.88 0.28
C SER A 125 -5.22 2.15 0.72
N ALA A 126 -4.96 3.07 -0.22
CA ALA A 126 -4.29 4.34 0.07
C ALA A 126 -5.05 5.20 1.09
N LEU A 127 -6.38 5.28 0.98
CA LEU A 127 -7.23 5.99 1.95
C LEU A 127 -7.14 5.33 3.33
N LEU A 128 -7.29 4.01 3.39
CA LEU A 128 -7.27 3.25 4.64
C LEU A 128 -5.91 3.37 5.33
N PHE A 129 -4.80 3.18 4.61
CA PHE A 129 -3.45 3.33 5.16
C PHE A 129 -3.18 4.75 5.66
N PHE A 130 -3.57 5.77 4.90
CA PHE A 130 -3.40 7.16 5.33
C PHE A 130 -4.19 7.45 6.60
N THR A 131 -5.49 7.09 6.63
CA THR A 131 -6.34 7.29 7.80
C THR A 131 -5.83 6.51 9.01
N HIS A 132 -5.42 5.26 8.82
CA HIS A 132 -4.87 4.43 9.89
C HIS A 132 -3.57 5.01 10.44
N ALA A 133 -2.63 5.42 9.60
CA ALA A 133 -1.38 6.04 10.03
C ALA A 133 -1.62 7.35 10.79
N LEU A 134 -2.60 8.15 10.36
CA LEU A 134 -3.00 9.37 11.07
C LEU A 134 -3.54 9.04 12.47
N LEU A 135 -4.44 8.06 12.56
CA LEU A 135 -5.01 7.64 13.84
C LEU A 135 -3.96 7.04 14.78
N VAL A 136 -2.99 6.29 14.26
CA VAL A 136 -1.85 5.79 15.05
C VAL A 136 -1.03 6.93 15.64
N ILE A 137 -0.74 7.99 14.87
CA ILE A 137 -0.02 9.16 15.39
C ILE A 137 -0.82 9.88 16.47
N ILE A 138 -2.14 10.01 16.26
CA ILE A 138 -3.03 10.61 17.26
C ILE A 138 -3.00 9.77 18.54
N ASP A 139 -3.20 8.45 18.46
CA ASP A 139 -3.18 7.55 19.61
C ASP A 139 -1.83 7.62 20.35
N LEU A 140 -0.71 7.63 19.61
CA LEU A 140 0.64 7.81 20.18
C LEU A 140 0.85 9.17 20.87
N ALA A 141 0.17 10.23 20.45
CA ALA A 141 0.28 11.55 21.06
C ALA A 141 -0.51 11.67 22.38
N PHE A 142 -1.49 10.80 22.60
CA PHE A 142 -2.34 10.74 23.80
C PHE A 142 -2.04 9.53 24.70
N LEU A 143 -1.00 8.77 24.38
CA LEU A 143 -0.52 7.58 25.10
C LEU A 143 0.32 7.93 26.33
#